data_AF-V4U2J6-F1
#
_entry.id   AF-V4U2J6-F1
#
_cell.length_a   1.000
_cell.length_b   1.000
_cell.length_c   1.000
_cell.angle_alpha   90.00
_cell.angle_beta   90.00
_cell.angle_gamma   90.00
#
_symmetry.space_group_name_H-M   'P 1'
#
loop_
_entity.id
_entity.type
_entity.pdbx_description
1 polymer ?
#
loop_
_entity_poly.entity_id
_entity_poly.type
_entity_poly.pdbx_seq_one_letter_code
_entity_poly.pdbx_strand_id
1 'polypeptide(L)'
;MADLYALDFDGVLCDSCGESSLSAVKAAKVRWPGLFDGVDSVIEDWIVDQMHILRPVVETGYENLLLVRLLLEIRMPSIRKSSVSEGLTVEGILENWSKIKPVIMEDWSENRDALVDLFGKVRDEWMDKDLTTWIGANRFYPGIPDALKFASSRIYIVTTKQVSRD
;
A
#
# COMPACT_ATOMS: atom_id res chain seq x y z
N MET A 1 31.69 23.31 -12.38
CA MET A 1 31.43 22.28 -11.36
C MET A 1 30.35 21.38 -11.92
N ALA A 2 30.52 20.06 -11.84
CA ALA A 2 29.44 19.15 -12.22
C ALA A 2 28.47 19.06 -11.03
N ASP A 3 27.17 19.13 -11.32
CA ASP A 3 26.15 18.96 -10.31
C ASP A 3 26.14 17.51 -9.80
N LEU A 4 25.63 17.31 -8.60
CA LEU A 4 25.42 16.00 -7.99
C LEU A 4 23.97 15.90 -7.54
N TYR A 5 23.32 14.79 -7.87
CA TYR A 5 21.96 14.50 -7.45
C TYR A 5 21.97 13.40 -6.38
N ALA A 6 21.30 13.67 -5.27
CA ALA A 6 21.01 12.69 -4.21
C ALA A 6 19.49 12.50 -4.18
N LEU A 7 19.02 11.33 -4.58
CA LEU A 7 17.61 11.04 -4.80
C LEU A 7 17.14 10.02 -3.76
N ASP A 8 15.97 10.24 -3.17
CA ASP A 8 15.30 9.19 -2.41
C ASP A 8 14.83 8.08 -3.35
N PHE A 9 14.66 6.86 -2.86
CA PHE A 9 14.11 5.78 -3.67
C PHE A 9 12.59 5.85 -3.71
N ASP A 10 11.95 5.70 -2.55
CA ASP A 10 10.50 5.74 -2.42
C ASP A 10 9.99 7.19 -2.57
N GLY A 11 9.03 7.42 -3.48
CA GLY A 11 8.42 8.73 -3.64
C GLY A 11 9.20 9.74 -4.49
N VAL A 12 10.39 9.36 -4.99
CA VAL A 12 11.13 10.15 -6.00
C VAL A 12 11.42 9.30 -7.23
N LEU A 13 12.02 8.12 -7.05
CA LEU A 13 12.32 7.21 -8.16
C LEU A 13 11.16 6.25 -8.40
N CYS A 14 10.78 5.55 -7.34
CA CYS A 14 9.83 4.46 -7.37
C CYS A 14 8.46 4.88 -6.82
N ASP A 15 7.43 4.58 -7.59
CA ASP A 15 6.05 4.49 -7.15
C ASP A 15 5.82 3.10 -6.51
N SER A 16 6.11 3.01 -5.22
CA SER A 16 5.86 1.81 -4.41
C SER A 16 4.41 1.72 -3.91
N CYS A 17 3.53 2.65 -4.30
CA CYS A 17 2.12 2.61 -3.92
C CYS A 17 1.43 1.36 -4.48
N GLY A 18 1.71 1.01 -5.73
CA GLY A 18 1.20 -0.21 -6.37
C GLY A 18 1.56 -1.49 -5.61
N GLU A 19 2.84 -1.69 -5.30
CA GLU A 19 3.30 -2.85 -4.52
C GLU A 19 2.64 -2.89 -3.14
N SER A 20 2.69 -1.79 -2.40
CA SER A 20 2.14 -1.75 -1.04
C SER A 20 0.63 -2.03 -1.00
N SER A 21 -0.11 -1.55 -2.00
CA SER A 21 -1.55 -1.79 -2.16
C SER A 21 -1.84 -3.26 -2.50
N LEU A 22 -1.11 -3.85 -3.45
CA LEU A 22 -1.28 -5.26 -3.82
C LEU A 22 -0.90 -6.21 -2.67
N SER A 23 0.18 -5.89 -1.95
CA SER A 23 0.58 -6.61 -0.75
C SER A 23 -0.49 -6.53 0.34
N ALA A 24 -1.16 -5.37 0.49
CA ALA A 24 -2.26 -5.22 1.43
C ALA A 24 -3.49 -6.02 1.03
N VAL A 25 -3.85 -6.08 -0.26
CA VAL A 25 -4.94 -6.94 -0.77
C VAL A 25 -4.62 -8.41 -0.50
N LYS A 26 -3.39 -8.86 -0.80
CA LYS A 26 -2.94 -10.24 -0.50
C LYS A 26 -3.04 -10.53 1.00
N ALA A 27 -2.56 -9.62 1.85
CA ALA A 27 -2.60 -9.79 3.30
C ALA A 27 -4.04 -9.77 3.87
N ALA A 28 -4.91 -8.91 3.33
CA ALA A 28 -6.31 -8.83 3.72
C ALA A 28 -7.06 -10.13 3.37
N LYS A 29 -6.78 -10.75 2.21
CA LYS A 29 -7.32 -12.07 1.83
C LYS A 29 -6.88 -13.18 2.79
N VAL A 30 -5.64 -13.12 3.30
CA VAL A 30 -5.16 -14.06 4.32
C VAL A 30 -5.84 -13.81 5.67
N ARG A 31 -6.00 -12.54 6.07
CA ARG A 31 -6.55 -12.18 7.38
C ARG A 31 -8.06 -12.39 7.48
N TRP A 32 -8.79 -12.07 6.42
CA TRP A 32 -10.26 -12.05 6.38
C TRP A 32 -10.81 -12.78 5.14
N PRO A 33 -10.49 -14.07 4.93
CA PRO A 33 -10.82 -14.77 3.68
C PRO A 33 -12.31 -14.72 3.32
N GLY A 34 -13.20 -14.89 4.29
CA GLY A 34 -14.66 -14.87 4.05
C GLY A 34 -15.23 -13.48 3.67
N LEU A 35 -14.49 -12.39 3.87
CA LEU A 35 -14.92 -11.07 3.37
C LEU A 35 -14.64 -10.90 1.88
N PHE A 36 -13.74 -11.72 1.33
CA PHE A 36 -13.38 -11.69 -0.09
C PHE A 36 -14.24 -12.66 -0.94
N ASP A 37 -15.20 -13.34 -0.33
CA ASP A 37 -16.17 -14.17 -1.06
C ASP A 37 -17.02 -13.27 -1.98
N GLY A 38 -16.93 -13.52 -3.29
CA GLY A 38 -17.64 -12.72 -4.30
C GLY A 38 -16.95 -11.40 -4.67
N VAL A 39 -15.72 -11.16 -4.20
CA VAL A 39 -14.88 -10.07 -4.69
C VAL A 39 -14.28 -10.47 -6.03
N ASP A 40 -14.61 -9.72 -7.07
CA ASP A 40 -14.04 -9.89 -8.41
C ASP A 40 -12.86 -8.94 -8.65
N SER A 41 -12.20 -9.09 -9.80
CA SER A 41 -11.07 -8.25 -10.17
C SER A 41 -11.45 -6.78 -10.31
N VAL A 42 -12.69 -6.45 -10.67
CA VAL A 42 -13.15 -5.06 -10.83
C VAL A 42 -13.19 -4.35 -9.48
N ILE A 43 -13.62 -5.04 -8.42
CA ILE A 43 -13.59 -4.51 -7.06
C ILE A 43 -12.15 -4.39 -6.56
N GLU A 44 -11.29 -5.37 -6.81
CA GLU A 44 -9.87 -5.30 -6.43
C GLU A 44 -9.15 -4.15 -7.11
N ASP A 45 -9.33 -3.97 -8.42
CA ASP A 45 -8.74 -2.88 -9.18
C ASP A 45 -9.24 -1.53 -8.63
N TRP A 46 -10.54 -1.41 -8.34
CA TRP A 46 -11.10 -0.20 -7.73
C TRP A 46 -10.48 0.10 -6.35
N ILE A 47 -10.27 -0.92 -5.51
CA ILE A 47 -9.60 -0.77 -4.22
C ILE A 47 -8.17 -0.25 -4.43
N VAL A 48 -7.40 -0.87 -5.33
CA VAL A 48 -6.02 -0.45 -5.64
C VAL A 48 -5.99 1.00 -6.14
N ASP A 49 -6.93 1.41 -6.97
CA ASP A 49 -7.04 2.80 -7.42
C ASP A 49 -7.32 3.76 -6.26
N GLN A 50 -8.24 3.41 -5.34
CA GLN A 50 -8.52 4.25 -4.16
C GLN A 50 -7.32 4.31 -3.21
N MET A 51 -6.54 3.23 -3.10
CA MET A 51 -5.33 3.21 -2.27
C MET A 51 -4.29 4.23 -2.73
N HIS A 52 -4.19 4.53 -4.04
CA HIS A 52 -3.32 5.61 -4.53
C HIS A 52 -3.76 6.99 -4.03
N ILE A 53 -5.08 7.23 -3.96
CA ILE A 53 -5.64 8.46 -3.42
C ILE A 53 -5.38 8.55 -1.91
N LEU A 54 -5.55 7.43 -1.20
CA LEU A 54 -5.40 7.34 0.26
C LEU A 54 -3.95 7.27 0.73
N ARG A 55 -2.98 7.13 -0.17
CA ARG A 55 -1.55 7.07 0.17
C ARG A 55 -1.07 8.14 1.17
N PRO A 56 -1.54 9.41 1.15
CA PRO A 56 -1.11 10.44 2.10
C PRO A 56 -1.44 10.15 3.56
N VAL A 57 -2.45 9.33 3.87
CA VAL A 57 -2.82 9.04 5.28
C VAL A 57 -2.03 7.87 5.87
N VAL A 58 -1.31 7.11 5.03
CA VAL A 58 -0.60 5.90 5.43
C VAL A 58 0.76 6.25 6.02
N GLU A 59 0.90 6.06 7.33
CA GLU A 59 2.16 6.25 8.06
C GLU A 59 2.95 4.95 8.18
N THR A 60 2.27 3.82 8.29
CA THR A 60 2.87 2.50 8.49
C THR A 60 2.21 1.45 7.61
N GLY A 61 2.96 0.40 7.24
CA GLY A 61 2.52 -0.57 6.24
C GLY A 61 1.21 -1.30 6.57
N TYR A 62 0.97 -1.60 7.86
CA TYR A 62 -0.23 -2.34 8.28
C TYR A 62 -1.53 -1.56 8.06
N GLU A 63 -1.46 -0.22 8.01
CA GLU A 63 -2.62 0.63 7.78
C GLU A 63 -3.22 0.39 6.40
N ASN A 64 -2.42 -0.05 5.42
CA ASN A 64 -2.94 -0.42 4.11
C ASN A 64 -3.94 -1.57 4.19
N LEU A 65 -3.76 -2.56 5.10
CA LEU A 65 -4.73 -3.64 5.28
C LEU A 65 -6.06 -3.11 5.79
N LEU A 66 -6.01 -2.15 6.72
CA LEU A 66 -7.20 -1.53 7.28
C LEU A 66 -7.96 -0.75 6.21
N LEU A 67 -7.25 0.00 5.37
CA LEU A 67 -7.85 0.74 4.26
C LEU A 67 -8.48 -0.20 3.23
N VAL A 68 -7.81 -1.30 2.86
CA VAL A 68 -8.38 -2.31 1.95
C VAL A 68 -9.70 -2.85 2.48
N ARG A 69 -9.75 -3.26 3.74
CA ARG A 69 -11.00 -3.77 4.34
C ARG A 69 -12.06 -2.68 4.45
N LEU A 70 -11.70 -1.45 4.83
CA LEU A 70 -12.64 -0.35 4.94
C LEU A 70 -13.27 -0.01 3.59
N LEU A 71 -12.46 0.08 2.53
CA LEU A 71 -12.91 0.27 1.15
C LEU A 71 -13.83 -0.86 0.70
N LEU A 72 -13.53 -2.10 1.09
CA LEU A 72 -14.38 -3.23 0.81
C LEU A 72 -15.75 -3.13 1.51
N GLU A 73 -15.80 -2.74 2.79
CA GLU A 73 -17.06 -2.52 3.52
C GLU A 73 -17.87 -1.31 2.99
N ILE A 74 -17.20 -0.31 2.40
CA ILE A 74 -17.87 0.79 1.68
C ILE A 74 -18.50 0.27 0.38
N ARG A 75 -17.74 -0.54 -0.39
CA ARG A 75 -18.18 -1.03 -1.70
C ARG A 75 -19.23 -2.14 -1.60
N MET A 76 -19.20 -2.92 -0.53
CA MET A 76 -20.04 -4.10 -0.30
C MET A 76 -20.77 -3.97 1.04
N PRO A 77 -21.97 -3.35 1.07
CA PRO A 77 -22.73 -3.14 2.30
C PRO A 77 -23.08 -4.44 3.06
N SER A 78 -23.13 -5.58 2.37
CA SER A 78 -23.45 -6.88 2.97
C SER A 78 -22.40 -7.41 3.95
N ILE A 79 -21.14 -6.96 3.83
CA ILE A 79 -20.04 -7.41 4.69
C ILE A 79 -19.71 -6.41 5.80
N ARG A 80 -20.46 -5.31 5.86
CA ARG A 80 -20.20 -4.19 6.75
C ARG A 80 -20.22 -4.63 8.21
N LYS A 81 -19.14 -4.33 8.92
CA LYS A 81 -19.01 -4.56 10.37
C LYS A 81 -18.66 -3.27 11.11
N SER A 82 -17.86 -2.41 10.48
CA SER A 82 -17.46 -1.14 11.05
C SER A 82 -18.66 -0.21 11.22
N SER A 83 -18.69 0.50 12.34
CA SER A 83 -19.68 1.52 12.68
C SER A 83 -19.58 2.78 11.82
N VAL A 84 -18.47 2.94 11.08
CA VAL A 84 -18.11 4.17 10.37
C VAL A 84 -18.20 4.09 8.85
N SER A 85 -18.39 2.90 8.25
CA SER A 85 -18.34 2.75 6.78
C SER A 85 -19.64 3.12 6.06
N GLU A 86 -20.76 3.29 6.77
CA GLU A 86 -22.00 3.74 6.16
C GLU A 86 -21.90 5.21 5.73
N GLY A 87 -22.05 5.45 4.42
CA GLY A 87 -21.95 6.80 3.84
C GLY A 87 -20.53 7.38 3.81
N LEU A 88 -19.52 6.61 4.23
CA LEU A 88 -18.13 7.06 4.22
C LEU A 88 -17.58 7.13 2.79
N THR A 89 -16.98 8.27 2.45
CA THR A 89 -16.30 8.50 1.16
C THR A 89 -14.78 8.42 1.32
N VAL A 90 -14.07 8.33 0.20
CA VAL A 90 -12.60 8.34 0.17
C VAL A 90 -12.06 9.66 0.72
N GLU A 91 -12.69 10.78 0.40
CA GLU A 91 -12.36 12.09 0.95
C GLU A 91 -12.59 12.15 2.46
N GLY A 92 -13.69 11.56 2.94
CA GLY A 92 -13.98 11.44 4.37
C GLY A 92 -12.90 10.66 5.12
N ILE A 93 -12.31 9.63 4.50
CA ILE A 93 -11.16 8.90 5.03
C ILE A 93 -9.93 9.81 5.07
N LEU A 94 -9.61 10.52 3.99
CA LEU A 94 -8.46 11.44 3.93
C LEU A 94 -8.48 12.46 5.07
N GLU A 95 -9.64 13.06 5.32
CA GLU A 95 -9.80 14.12 6.31
C GLU A 95 -9.80 13.61 7.76
N ASN A 96 -10.22 12.36 7.98
CA ASN A 96 -10.52 11.85 9.33
C ASN A 96 -9.82 10.53 9.69
N TRP A 97 -8.79 10.11 8.94
CA TRP A 97 -8.14 8.80 9.15
C TRP A 97 -7.68 8.57 10.59
N SER A 98 -7.11 9.58 11.25
CA SER A 98 -6.65 9.48 12.64
C SER A 98 -7.77 9.18 13.65
N LYS A 99 -9.02 9.55 13.33
CA LYS A 99 -10.22 9.24 14.12
C LYS A 99 -10.86 7.92 13.72
N ILE A 100 -10.84 7.58 12.42
CA ILE A 100 -11.42 6.35 11.88
C ILE A 100 -10.60 5.12 12.29
N LYS A 101 -9.26 5.19 12.17
CA LYS A 101 -8.33 4.11 12.46
C LYS A 101 -8.55 3.43 13.82
N PRO A 102 -8.62 4.14 14.97
CA PRO A 102 -8.86 3.49 16.25
C PRO A 102 -10.23 2.81 16.34
N VAL A 103 -11.27 3.40 15.72
CA VAL A 103 -12.63 2.83 15.74
C VAL A 103 -12.69 1.50 14.99
N ILE A 104 -12.15 1.45 13.76
CA ILE A 104 -12.17 0.20 12.98
C ILE A 104 -11.28 -0.89 13.60
N MET A 105 -10.17 -0.52 14.24
CA MET A 105 -9.33 -1.46 14.98
C MET A 105 -10.11 -2.13 16.12
N GLU A 106 -10.94 -1.36 16.84
CA GLU A 106 -11.82 -1.86 17.90
C GLU A 106 -12.98 -2.69 17.35
N ASP A 107 -13.73 -2.15 16.39
CA ASP A 107 -14.89 -2.81 15.75
C ASP A 107 -14.50 -4.18 15.16
N TRP A 108 -13.30 -4.27 14.60
CA TRP A 108 -12.78 -5.48 13.99
C TRP A 108 -12.03 -6.37 14.97
N SER A 109 -11.77 -5.87 16.19
CA SER A 109 -11.00 -6.55 17.25
C SER A 109 -9.61 -6.96 16.77
N GLU A 110 -8.93 -6.06 16.07
CA GLU A 110 -7.62 -6.29 15.48
C GLU A 110 -6.48 -5.89 16.41
N ASN A 111 -5.32 -6.53 16.22
CA ASN A 111 -4.10 -6.22 16.94
C ASN A 111 -3.05 -5.66 15.96
N ARG A 112 -2.46 -4.52 16.32
CA ARG A 112 -1.47 -3.84 15.47
C ARG A 112 -0.29 -4.72 15.12
N ASP A 113 0.33 -5.37 16.10
CA ASP A 113 1.56 -6.14 15.91
C ASP A 113 1.29 -7.35 15.00
N ALA A 114 0.16 -8.03 15.18
CA ALA A 114 -0.25 -9.13 14.30
C ALA A 114 -0.45 -8.67 12.83
N LEU A 115 -0.99 -7.47 12.61
CA LEU A 115 -1.15 -6.92 11.26
C LEU A 115 0.19 -6.48 10.65
N VAL A 116 1.10 -5.93 11.47
CA VAL A 116 2.46 -5.58 11.05
C VAL A 116 3.21 -6.82 10.60
N ASP A 117 3.19 -7.88 11.41
CA ASP A 117 3.86 -9.15 11.11
C ASP A 117 3.29 -9.81 9.86
N LEU A 118 1.96 -9.83 9.72
CA LEU A 118 1.30 -10.38 8.54
C LEU A 118 1.67 -9.62 7.27
N PHE A 119 1.66 -8.29 7.31
CA PHE A 119 2.01 -7.48 6.15
C PHE A 119 3.46 -7.71 5.71
N GLY A 120 4.40 -7.74 6.66
CA GLY A 120 5.81 -8.05 6.39
C GLY A 120 5.96 -9.43 5.75
N LYS A 121 5.40 -10.45 6.39
CA LYS A 121 5.47 -11.83 5.91
C LYS A 121 4.92 -12.01 4.48
N VAL A 122 3.80 -11.39 4.15
CA VAL A 122 3.20 -11.51 2.80
C VAL A 122 4.09 -10.87 1.73
N ARG A 123 4.78 -9.77 2.06
CA ARG A 123 5.72 -9.10 1.16
C ARG A 123 6.97 -9.94 0.94
N ASP A 124 7.55 -10.44 2.03
CA ASP A 124 8.73 -11.31 2.00
C ASP A 124 8.43 -12.59 1.19
N GLU A 125 7.30 -13.24 1.45
CA GLU A 125 6.89 -14.42 0.68
C GLU A 125 6.65 -14.11 -0.80
N TRP A 126 6.16 -12.92 -1.15
CA TRP A 126 5.98 -12.54 -2.55
C TRP A 126 7.32 -12.30 -3.24
N MET A 127 8.25 -11.59 -2.59
CA MET A 127 9.63 -11.43 -3.07
C MET A 127 10.31 -12.78 -3.30
N ASP A 128 10.19 -13.71 -2.35
CA ASP A 128 10.84 -15.02 -2.40
C ASP A 128 10.27 -15.92 -3.52
N LYS A 129 8.95 -15.90 -3.70
CA LYS A 129 8.27 -16.78 -4.67
C LYS A 129 8.27 -16.24 -6.09
N ASP A 130 8.18 -14.93 -6.25
CA ASP A 130 8.03 -14.28 -7.55
C ASP A 130 8.56 -12.84 -7.52
N LEU A 131 9.89 -12.74 -7.43
CA LEU A 131 10.61 -11.48 -7.47
C LEU A 131 10.26 -10.64 -8.72
N THR A 132 10.01 -11.29 -9.86
CA THR A 132 9.69 -10.59 -11.12
C THR A 132 8.39 -9.82 -11.01
N THR A 133 7.31 -10.43 -10.51
CA THR A 133 6.04 -9.70 -10.36
C THR A 133 6.07 -8.71 -9.21
N TRP A 134 6.85 -8.97 -8.16
CA TRP A 134 7.09 -8.00 -7.10
C TRP A 134 7.82 -6.74 -7.61
N ILE A 135 8.88 -6.90 -8.41
CA ILE A 135 9.57 -5.77 -9.07
C ILE A 135 8.61 -5.06 -10.03
N GLY A 136 7.81 -5.81 -10.80
CA GLY A 136 6.84 -5.23 -11.74
C GLY A 136 5.74 -4.38 -11.08
N ALA A 137 5.46 -4.60 -9.79
CA ALA A 137 4.54 -3.78 -9.01
C ALA A 137 5.18 -2.48 -8.47
N ASN A 138 6.51 -2.40 -8.45
CA ASN A 138 7.29 -1.22 -8.06
C ASN A 138 7.70 -0.43 -9.31
N ARG A 139 6.76 0.38 -9.83
CA ARG A 139 6.98 1.12 -11.08
C ARG A 139 7.83 2.36 -10.84
N PHE A 140 8.60 2.78 -11.83
CA PHE A 140 9.20 4.11 -11.79
C PHE A 140 8.15 5.18 -12.09
N TYR A 141 8.28 6.37 -11.47
CA TYR A 141 7.46 7.50 -11.88
C TYR A 141 7.70 7.87 -13.35
N PRO A 142 6.68 8.35 -14.08
CA PRO A 142 6.83 8.75 -15.47
C PRO A 142 7.99 9.73 -15.68
N GLY A 143 8.84 9.46 -16.67
CA GLY A 143 10.00 10.28 -17.02
C GLY A 143 11.27 10.02 -16.18
N ILE A 144 11.18 9.35 -15.02
CA ILE A 144 12.35 9.01 -14.21
C ILE A 144 13.33 8.08 -14.96
N PRO A 145 12.90 6.99 -15.63
CA PRO A 145 13.84 6.12 -16.33
C PRO A 145 14.67 6.84 -17.38
N ASP A 146 14.06 7.78 -18.10
CA ASP A 146 14.75 8.58 -19.11
C ASP A 146 15.68 9.61 -18.46
N ALA A 147 15.22 10.31 -17.42
CA ALA A 147 16.05 11.25 -16.67
C ALA A 147 17.32 10.59 -16.12
N LEU A 148 17.22 9.36 -15.58
CA LEU A 148 18.36 8.60 -15.09
C LEU A 148 19.32 8.18 -16.21
N LYS A 149 18.79 7.75 -17.37
CA LYS A 149 19.61 7.34 -18.52
C LYS A 149 20.39 8.50 -19.14
N PHE A 150 19.80 9.70 -19.17
CA PHE A 150 20.38 10.87 -19.83
C PHE A 150 21.15 11.79 -18.88
N ALA A 151 21.21 11.48 -17.58
CA ALA A 151 21.96 12.27 -16.62
C ALA A 151 23.48 12.22 -16.91
N SER A 152 24.09 13.39 -17.06
CA SER A 152 25.55 13.56 -17.17
C SER A 152 26.22 13.80 -15.81
N SER A 153 25.41 14.09 -14.78
CA SER A 153 25.82 14.31 -13.39
C SER A 153 25.96 12.99 -12.63
N ARG A 154 26.72 12.99 -11.54
CA ARG A 154 26.76 11.82 -10.63
C ARG A 154 25.44 11.72 -9.87
N ILE A 155 24.85 10.53 -9.86
CA ILE A 155 23.60 10.23 -9.15
C ILE A 155 23.90 9.29 -7.98
N TYR A 156 23.31 9.60 -6.83
CA TYR A 156 23.29 8.75 -5.65
C TYR A 156 21.85 8.49 -5.24
N ILE A 157 21.58 7.26 -4.83
CA ILE A 157 20.34 6.91 -4.13
C ILE A 157 20.63 7.03 -2.64
N VAL A 158 19.86 7.86 -1.94
CA VAL A 158 19.93 8.04 -0.50
C VAL A 158 18.67 7.42 0.07
N THR A 159 18.79 6.30 0.77
CA THR A 159 17.66 5.59 1.33
C THR A 159 17.91 5.17 2.78
N THR A 160 16.86 5.16 3.58
CA THR A 160 16.86 4.59 4.94
C THR A 160 16.58 3.08 4.93
N LYS A 161 16.26 2.51 3.76
CA LYS A 161 16.03 1.07 3.59
C LYS A 161 17.33 0.30 3.68
N GLN A 162 17.23 -0.94 4.16
CA GLN A 162 18.39 -1.84 4.18
C GLN A 162 18.81 -2.16 2.74
N VAL A 163 20.11 -2.05 2.49
CA VAL A 163 20.72 -2.54 1.25
C VAL A 163 21.30 -3.91 1.59
N SER A 164 20.72 -5.00 1.08
CA SER A 164 21.40 -6.29 1.14
C SER A 164 22.66 -6.17 0.28
N ARG A 165 23.81 -6.33 0.91
CA ARG A 165 25.06 -6.57 0.18
C ARG A 165 25.09 -8.07 -0.06
N ASP A 166 24.81 -8.48 -1.28
CA ASP A 166 25.24 -9.78 -1.78
C ASP A 166 26.79 -9.83 -1.83
#